data_AF-A0A257QFH0-F1
#
_entry.id   AF-A0A257QFH0-F1
#
_cell.length_a   1.000
_cell.length_b   1.000
_cell.length_c   1.000
_cell.angle_alpha   90.00
_cell.angle_beta   90.00
_cell.angle_gamma   90.00
#
_symmetry.space_group_name_H-M   'P 1'
#
loop_
_entity.id
_entity.type
_entity.pdbx_description
1 polymer ?
#
loop_
_entity_poly.entity_id
_entity_poly.type
_entity_poly.pdbx_seq_one_letter_code
_entity_poly.pdbx_strand_id
1 'polypeptide(L)'
;MSPKIPNHPSRLDKSERLSHESWKIFQIMAEFVQGYETLASIEPAVTIFGSARFAPDHPHYVMTVEIARLLSDGGFAVISGGGPGIMEAANKGAKEGGAPSVGLNITLPHEQHDNPYQDISLHFQHFFARKVMFVKHASAYVVMPGGFGTLDEMAEILTLVQTGKSRRIPIILVGTAFWQGLLHWFTDTLLPAGTISATDMDLITLCDEPQTVLDTIFDFYRNRDLGATAEEQKKLLDL
;
A
#
# COMPACT_ATOMS: atom_id res chain seq x y z
N MET A 1 -40.84 -22.96 -7.50
CA MET A 1 -39.68 -23.56 -8.18
C MET A 1 -38.43 -22.93 -7.58
N SER A 2 -37.50 -23.71 -7.04
CA SER A 2 -36.22 -23.18 -6.55
C SER A 2 -35.44 -22.57 -7.72
N PRO A 3 -34.89 -21.35 -7.60
CA PRO A 3 -34.06 -20.77 -8.65
C PRO A 3 -32.86 -21.69 -8.92
N LYS A 4 -32.66 -22.07 -10.19
CA LYS A 4 -31.47 -22.81 -10.64
C LYS A 4 -30.43 -21.82 -11.15
N ILE A 5 -29.17 -22.08 -10.85
CA ILE A 5 -28.03 -21.33 -11.40
C ILE A 5 -28.07 -21.43 -12.94
N PRO A 6 -27.91 -20.32 -13.67
CA PRO A 6 -27.85 -20.35 -15.13
C PRO A 6 -26.76 -21.29 -15.65
N ASN A 7 -27.04 -22.00 -16.75
CA ASN A 7 -26.05 -22.87 -17.39
C ASN A 7 -24.82 -22.07 -17.84
N HIS A 8 -23.62 -22.56 -17.50
CA HIS A 8 -22.36 -21.96 -17.91
C HIS A 8 -22.15 -22.16 -19.42
N PRO A 9 -21.83 -21.11 -20.20
CA PRO A 9 -21.56 -21.25 -21.64
C PRO A 9 -20.38 -22.20 -21.90
N SER A 10 -20.41 -22.84 -23.08
CA SER A 10 -19.51 -23.92 -23.51
C SER A 10 -18.04 -23.65 -23.17
N ARG A 11 -17.42 -24.63 -22.50
CA ARG A 11 -16.03 -24.58 -22.03
C ARG A 11 -15.06 -24.58 -23.23
N LEU A 12 -14.11 -23.65 -23.25
CA LEU A 12 -12.90 -23.71 -24.09
C LEU A 12 -12.23 -25.09 -23.94
N ASP A 13 -11.51 -25.53 -24.97
CA ASP A 13 -10.76 -26.78 -24.94
C ASP A 13 -9.78 -26.80 -23.75
N LYS A 14 -9.68 -27.95 -23.08
CA LYS A 14 -8.93 -28.13 -21.84
C LYS A 14 -7.43 -27.88 -22.06
N SER A 15 -6.91 -28.19 -23.24
CA SER A 15 -5.51 -27.98 -23.61
C SER A 15 -5.13 -26.49 -23.70
N GLU A 16 -5.95 -25.69 -24.39
CA GLU A 16 -5.75 -24.24 -24.52
C GLU A 16 -5.88 -23.51 -23.17
N ARG A 17 -6.78 -23.98 -22.30
CA ARG A 17 -6.86 -23.47 -20.92
C ARG A 17 -5.58 -23.75 -20.14
N LEU A 18 -5.05 -24.97 -20.21
CA LEU A 18 -3.86 -25.35 -19.44
C LEU A 18 -2.60 -24.60 -19.87
N SER A 19 -2.42 -24.36 -21.18
CA SER A 19 -1.28 -23.57 -21.68
C SER A 19 -1.36 -22.10 -21.27
N HIS A 20 -2.55 -21.51 -21.36
CA HIS A 20 -2.79 -20.12 -20.97
C HIS A 20 -2.61 -19.90 -19.45
N GLU A 21 -3.09 -20.83 -18.62
CA GLU A 21 -2.89 -20.75 -17.16
C GLU A 21 -1.42 -20.97 -16.76
N SER A 22 -0.69 -21.85 -17.45
CA SER A 22 0.74 -22.04 -17.20
C SER A 22 1.55 -20.79 -17.55
N TRP A 23 1.23 -20.12 -18.65
CA TRP A 23 1.88 -18.86 -19.05
C TRP A 23 1.67 -17.75 -18.01
N LYS A 24 0.47 -17.62 -17.46
CA LYS A 24 0.20 -16.66 -16.38
C LYS A 24 1.10 -16.88 -15.17
N ILE A 25 1.35 -18.13 -14.78
CA ILE A 25 2.26 -18.44 -13.65
C ILE A 25 3.66 -17.88 -13.92
N PHE A 26 4.19 -18.06 -15.14
CA PHE A 26 5.48 -17.49 -15.50
C PHE A 26 5.48 -15.95 -15.49
N GLN A 27 4.40 -15.31 -15.94
CA GLN A 27 4.26 -13.85 -15.87
C GLN A 27 4.26 -13.35 -14.42
N ILE A 28 3.53 -14.05 -13.55
CA ILE A 28 3.48 -13.75 -12.12
C ILE A 28 4.87 -13.88 -11.49
N MET A 29 5.58 -14.97 -11.77
CA MET A 29 6.95 -15.16 -11.28
C MET A 29 7.88 -14.06 -11.78
N ALA A 30 7.78 -13.67 -13.05
CA ALA A 30 8.57 -12.58 -13.62
C ALA A 30 8.28 -11.23 -12.93
N GLU A 31 7.01 -10.92 -12.64
CA GLU A 31 6.64 -9.71 -11.88
C GLU A 31 7.26 -9.70 -10.47
N PHE A 32 7.29 -10.85 -9.80
CA PHE A 32 7.99 -10.97 -8.52
C PHE A 32 9.49 -10.76 -8.68
N VAL A 33 10.16 -11.46 -9.60
CA VAL A 33 11.61 -11.28 -9.79
C VAL A 33 11.96 -9.82 -10.08
N GLN A 34 11.25 -9.20 -11.04
CA GLN A 34 11.49 -7.81 -11.40
C GLN A 34 11.26 -6.85 -10.23
N GLY A 35 10.17 -7.03 -9.48
CA GLY A 35 9.86 -6.21 -8.30
C GLY A 35 10.94 -6.31 -7.22
N TYR A 36 11.35 -7.54 -6.89
CA TYR A 36 12.38 -7.81 -5.89
C TYR A 36 13.75 -7.23 -6.29
N GLU A 37 14.17 -7.42 -7.55
CA GLU A 37 15.47 -6.92 -8.02
C GLU A 37 15.50 -5.39 -8.07
N THR A 38 14.45 -4.78 -8.61
CA THR A 38 14.39 -3.31 -8.77
C THR A 38 14.31 -2.60 -7.43
N LEU A 39 13.59 -3.17 -6.46
CA LEU A 39 13.40 -2.57 -5.13
C LEU A 39 14.44 -3.01 -4.10
N ALA A 40 15.41 -3.85 -4.47
CA ALA A 40 16.40 -4.42 -3.55
C ALA A 40 17.21 -3.37 -2.76
N SER A 41 17.39 -2.18 -3.32
CA SER A 41 18.13 -1.07 -2.69
C SER A 41 17.23 0.07 -2.18
N ILE A 42 15.91 -0.12 -2.23
CA ILE A 42 14.93 0.89 -1.85
C ILE A 42 14.56 0.68 -0.38
N GLU A 43 15.45 1.11 0.51
CA GLU A 43 15.24 1.13 1.95
C GLU A 43 16.03 2.29 2.62
N PRO A 44 15.48 2.93 3.67
CA PRO A 44 14.12 2.76 4.18
C PRO A 44 13.09 3.42 3.24
N ALA A 45 11.87 2.86 3.18
CA ALA A 45 10.81 3.38 2.33
C ALA A 45 9.47 3.53 3.07
N VAL A 46 8.65 4.49 2.66
CA VAL A 46 7.29 4.70 3.16
C VAL A 46 6.32 4.55 2.01
N THR A 47 5.32 3.69 2.20
CA THR A 47 4.27 3.48 1.19
C THR A 47 3.09 4.40 1.50
N ILE A 48 2.68 5.19 0.50
CA ILE A 48 1.54 6.12 0.61
C ILE A 48 0.39 5.65 -0.27
N PHE A 49 -0.80 5.52 0.33
CA PHE A 49 -2.05 5.20 -0.35
C PHE A 49 -3.05 6.36 -0.25
N GLY A 50 -3.98 6.42 -1.20
CA GLY A 50 -5.14 7.31 -1.13
C GLY A 50 -5.92 7.39 -2.44
N SER A 51 -6.83 8.35 -2.50
CA SER A 51 -7.73 8.53 -3.65
C SER A 51 -6.99 8.81 -4.96
N ALA A 52 -7.33 8.07 -6.03
CA ALA A 52 -6.94 8.41 -7.39
C ALA A 52 -7.70 9.63 -7.96
N ARG A 53 -8.73 10.12 -7.26
CA ARG A 53 -9.73 11.07 -7.78
C ARG A 53 -9.60 12.48 -7.26
N PHE A 54 -8.74 12.73 -6.28
CA PHE A 54 -8.54 14.07 -5.74
C PHE A 54 -7.69 14.90 -6.70
N ALA A 55 -8.24 16.02 -7.14
CA ALA A 55 -7.54 16.95 -8.03
C ALA A 55 -6.38 17.66 -7.30
N PRO A 56 -5.41 18.25 -8.04
CA PRO A 56 -4.26 18.92 -7.45
C PRO A 56 -4.55 20.07 -6.48
N ASP A 57 -5.72 20.70 -6.58
CA ASP A 57 -6.19 21.77 -5.69
C ASP A 57 -6.93 21.24 -4.44
N HIS A 58 -7.18 19.93 -4.36
CA HIS A 58 -7.82 19.32 -3.21
C HIS A 58 -6.91 19.40 -1.97
N PRO A 59 -7.42 19.75 -0.77
CA PRO A 59 -6.59 19.90 0.44
C PRO A 59 -5.73 18.67 0.76
N HIS A 60 -6.30 17.45 0.64
CA HIS A 60 -5.52 16.22 0.84
C HIS A 60 -4.43 16.00 -0.21
N TYR A 61 -4.59 16.48 -1.45
CA TYR A 61 -3.52 16.40 -2.44
C TYR A 61 -2.34 17.26 -2.00
N VAL A 62 -2.59 18.53 -1.67
CA VAL A 62 -1.56 19.48 -1.21
C VAL A 62 -0.85 18.95 0.03
N MET A 63 -1.61 18.45 1.00
CA MET A 63 -1.07 17.83 2.21
C MET A 63 -0.21 16.59 1.90
N THR A 64 -0.60 15.75 0.94
CA THR A 64 0.22 14.60 0.54
C THR A 64 1.54 15.02 -0.10
N VAL A 65 1.55 16.07 -0.93
CA VAL A 65 2.81 16.61 -1.50
C VAL A 65 3.75 17.02 -0.37
N GLU A 66 3.24 17.72 0.64
CA GLU A 66 4.04 18.15 1.79
C GLU A 66 4.55 16.98 2.63
N ILE A 67 3.68 16.01 2.97
CA ILE A 67 4.06 14.78 3.68
C ILE A 67 5.17 14.04 2.93
N ALA A 68 4.98 13.79 1.63
CA ALA A 68 5.93 13.02 0.84
C ALA A 68 7.28 13.73 0.69
N ARG A 69 7.27 15.07 0.60
CA ARG A 69 8.49 15.86 0.61
C ARG A 69 9.24 15.76 1.93
N LEU A 70 8.53 15.91 3.06
CA LEU A 70 9.13 15.77 4.40
C LEU A 70 9.72 14.38 4.62
N LEU A 71 9.03 13.33 4.18
CA LEU A 71 9.54 11.95 4.23
C LEU A 71 10.80 11.77 3.39
N SER A 72 10.78 12.29 2.15
CA SER A 72 11.91 12.22 1.23
C SER A 72 13.13 12.98 1.76
N ASP A 73 12.94 14.20 2.26
CA ASP A 73 13.99 14.99 2.92
C ASP A 73 14.49 14.34 4.23
N GLY A 74 13.64 13.56 4.90
CA GLY A 74 13.99 12.71 6.04
C GLY A 74 14.75 11.43 5.69
N GLY A 75 15.01 11.16 4.40
CA GLY A 75 15.77 10.01 3.92
C GLY A 75 14.95 8.76 3.60
N PHE A 76 13.62 8.87 3.56
CA PHE A 76 12.74 7.76 3.18
C PHE A 76 12.40 7.83 1.69
N ALA A 77 12.65 6.74 0.95
CA ALA A 77 12.05 6.59 -0.37
C ALA A 77 10.52 6.56 -0.23
N VAL A 78 9.79 7.11 -1.21
CA VAL A 78 8.32 7.11 -1.19
C VAL A 78 7.79 6.20 -2.27
N ILE A 79 6.99 5.21 -1.86
CA ILE A 79 6.34 4.26 -2.75
C ILE A 79 4.86 4.63 -2.86
N SER A 80 4.36 4.74 -4.09
CA SER A 80 2.94 4.96 -4.37
C SER A 80 2.44 3.98 -5.44
N GLY A 81 1.13 3.98 -5.68
CA GLY A 81 0.53 3.23 -6.78
C GLY A 81 0.73 3.82 -8.18
N GLY A 82 1.41 4.96 -8.31
CA GLY A 82 1.84 5.55 -9.58
C GLY A 82 0.76 6.19 -10.46
N GLY A 83 -0.52 6.03 -10.10
CA GLY A 83 -1.64 6.68 -10.78
C GLY A 83 -1.82 8.17 -10.43
N PRO A 84 -2.97 8.77 -10.80
CA PRO A 84 -3.31 10.16 -10.50
C PRO A 84 -3.69 10.38 -9.03
N GLY A 85 -4.03 11.62 -8.69
CA GLY A 85 -4.55 12.01 -7.38
C GLY A 85 -3.50 11.90 -6.27
N ILE A 86 -3.83 11.28 -5.15
CA ILE A 86 -2.91 11.13 -4.02
C ILE A 86 -1.63 10.38 -4.41
N MET A 87 -1.72 9.40 -5.31
CA MET A 87 -0.55 8.67 -5.79
C MET A 87 0.42 9.61 -6.51
N GLU A 88 -0.10 10.48 -7.39
CA GLU A 88 0.67 11.54 -8.03
C GLU A 88 1.24 12.53 -7.01
N ALA A 89 0.42 12.99 -6.05
CA ALA A 89 0.86 13.92 -5.01
C ALA A 89 2.04 13.35 -4.20
N ALA A 90 1.96 12.07 -3.85
CA ALA A 90 3.02 11.37 -3.13
C ALA A 90 4.30 11.32 -3.97
N ASN A 91 4.20 10.92 -5.23
CA ASN A 91 5.36 10.89 -6.11
C ASN A 91 5.95 12.29 -6.36
N LYS A 92 5.09 13.30 -6.53
CA LYS A 92 5.50 14.69 -6.73
C LYS A 92 6.29 15.23 -5.55
N GLY A 93 5.74 15.12 -4.34
CA GLY A 93 6.42 15.58 -3.13
C GLY A 93 7.76 14.86 -2.92
N ALA A 94 7.79 13.55 -3.16
CA ALA A 94 9.00 12.76 -3.03
C ALA A 94 10.09 13.15 -4.04
N LYS A 95 9.71 13.35 -5.30
CA LYS A 95 10.58 13.76 -6.41
C LYS A 95 11.21 15.14 -6.18
N GLU A 96 10.53 16.01 -5.44
CA GLU A 96 11.05 17.33 -5.04
C GLU A 96 12.01 17.25 -3.83
N GLY A 97 12.04 16.12 -3.12
CA GLY A 97 12.91 15.88 -1.96
C GLY A 97 14.20 15.12 -2.29
N GLY A 98 14.89 14.64 -1.24
CA GLY A 98 16.23 14.03 -1.34
C GLY A 98 16.29 12.52 -1.64
N ALA A 99 15.18 11.79 -1.58
CA ALA A 99 15.12 10.33 -1.71
C ALA A 99 14.24 9.85 -2.89
N PRO A 100 14.39 8.60 -3.36
CA PRO A 100 13.71 8.11 -4.55
C PRO A 100 12.18 8.12 -4.46
N SER A 101 11.53 8.52 -5.56
CA SER A 101 10.08 8.40 -5.79
C SER A 101 9.78 7.16 -6.64
N VAL A 102 8.96 6.25 -6.11
CA VAL A 102 8.63 4.97 -6.76
C VAL A 102 7.15 4.88 -7.08
N GLY A 103 6.82 4.48 -8.30
CA GLY A 103 5.46 4.13 -8.71
C GLY A 103 5.33 2.65 -9.04
N LEU A 104 4.47 1.96 -8.30
CA LEU A 104 4.06 0.58 -8.59
C LEU A 104 2.75 0.65 -9.37
N ASN A 105 2.82 0.77 -10.68
CA ASN A 105 1.69 0.94 -11.59
C ASN A 105 0.98 -0.40 -11.82
N ILE A 106 -0.32 -0.37 -12.13
CA ILE A 106 -1.12 -1.55 -12.45
C ILE A 106 -1.83 -1.35 -13.79
N THR A 107 -1.83 -2.38 -14.63
CA THR A 107 -2.53 -2.34 -15.91
C THR A 107 -4.03 -2.52 -15.68
N LEU A 108 -4.81 -1.50 -16.00
CA LEU A 108 -6.27 -1.54 -15.96
C LEU A 108 -6.87 -1.29 -17.36
N PRO A 109 -8.08 -1.80 -17.64
CA PRO A 109 -8.74 -1.58 -18.94
C PRO A 109 -9.04 -0.11 -19.23
N HIS A 110 -9.23 0.68 -18.18
CA HIS A 110 -9.51 2.12 -18.18
C HIS A 110 -8.70 2.76 -17.05
N GLU A 111 -8.29 4.03 -17.20
CA GLU A 111 -7.39 4.76 -16.28
C GLU A 111 -5.89 4.39 -16.49
N GLN A 112 -5.29 4.96 -17.54
CA GLN A 112 -3.89 4.70 -17.92
C GLN A 112 -3.13 6.00 -18.20
N HIS A 113 -2.58 6.60 -17.15
CA HIS A 113 -1.40 7.45 -17.29
C HIS A 113 -0.58 7.31 -16.01
N ASP A 114 0.66 6.85 -16.14
CA ASP A 114 1.63 6.96 -15.06
C ASP A 114 1.86 8.44 -14.79
N ASN A 115 1.91 8.83 -13.52
CA ASN A 115 2.25 10.21 -13.21
C ASN A 115 3.74 10.49 -13.54
N PRO A 116 4.11 11.72 -13.91
CA PRO A 116 5.46 12.04 -14.39
C PRO A 116 6.52 12.17 -13.28
N TYR A 117 6.17 11.92 -12.01
CA TYR A 117 7.03 12.20 -10.86
C TYR A 117 7.69 10.95 -10.28
N GLN A 118 7.80 9.89 -11.07
CA GLN A 118 8.42 8.63 -10.66
C GLN A 118 9.91 8.63 -11.08
N ASP A 119 10.83 8.32 -10.16
CA ASP A 119 12.21 7.95 -10.48
C ASP A 119 12.29 6.50 -10.95
N ILE A 120 11.50 5.64 -10.30
CA ILE A 120 11.41 4.21 -10.58
C ILE A 120 9.94 3.87 -10.86
N SER A 121 9.70 3.28 -12.03
CA SER A 121 8.36 2.86 -12.47
C SER A 121 8.35 1.35 -12.71
N LEU A 122 7.49 0.65 -11.98
CA LEU A 122 7.23 -0.78 -12.18
C LEU A 122 5.79 -0.96 -12.65
N HIS A 123 5.55 -1.94 -13.53
CA HIS A 123 4.23 -2.20 -14.10
C HIS A 123 3.82 -3.63 -13.81
N PHE A 124 2.69 -3.78 -13.12
CA PHE A 124 2.11 -5.07 -12.80
C PHE A 124 0.89 -5.33 -13.66
N GLN A 125 0.65 -6.60 -14.00
CA GLN A 125 -0.64 -7.08 -14.51
C GLN A 125 -1.47 -7.69 -13.37
N HIS A 126 -0.81 -8.13 -12.29
CA HIS A 126 -1.44 -8.86 -11.21
C HIS A 126 -1.42 -8.07 -9.89
N PHE A 127 -2.61 -7.82 -9.32
CA PHE A 127 -2.76 -7.07 -8.06
C PHE A 127 -1.94 -7.65 -6.91
N PHE A 128 -1.91 -8.97 -6.74
CA PHE A 128 -1.25 -9.58 -5.59
C PHE A 128 0.28 -9.46 -5.65
N ALA A 129 0.89 -9.50 -6.85
CA ALA A 129 2.34 -9.30 -6.99
C ALA A 129 2.71 -7.86 -6.61
N ARG A 130 1.90 -6.89 -7.05
CA ARG A 130 2.02 -5.48 -6.68
C ARG A 130 1.86 -5.27 -5.16
N LYS A 131 0.85 -5.89 -4.55
CA LYS A 131 0.57 -5.81 -3.11
C LYS A 131 1.74 -6.27 -2.26
N VAL A 132 2.40 -7.36 -2.64
CA VAL A 132 3.62 -7.81 -1.96
C VAL A 132 4.72 -6.75 -2.01
N MET A 133 4.89 -6.05 -3.14
CA MET A 133 5.91 -5.00 -3.26
C MET A 133 5.61 -3.78 -2.39
N PHE A 134 4.34 -3.45 -2.16
CA PHE A 134 3.97 -2.38 -1.22
C PHE A 134 4.36 -2.71 0.22
N VAL A 135 4.29 -3.98 0.61
CA VAL A 135 4.49 -4.43 1.99
C VAL A 135 5.95 -4.70 2.30
N LYS A 136 6.66 -5.35 1.37
CA LYS A 136 7.99 -5.93 1.62
C LYS A 136 9.02 -4.88 2.03
N HIS A 137 9.03 -3.73 1.36
CA HIS A 137 10.04 -2.69 1.53
C HIS A 137 9.60 -1.56 2.48
N ALA A 138 8.37 -1.64 3.01
CA ALA A 138 7.83 -0.59 3.85
C ALA A 138 8.49 -0.55 5.24
N SER A 139 8.79 0.67 5.67
CA SER A 139 9.16 1.06 7.04
C SER A 139 8.01 1.83 7.71
N ALA A 140 7.07 2.35 6.95
CA ALA A 140 5.79 2.84 7.45
C ALA A 140 4.76 2.86 6.33
N TYR A 141 3.49 2.96 6.72
CA TYR A 141 2.38 3.21 5.80
C TYR A 141 1.71 4.53 6.16
N VAL A 142 1.45 5.34 5.14
CA VAL A 142 0.63 6.55 5.27
C VAL A 142 -0.60 6.38 4.40
N VAL A 143 -1.78 6.40 5.01
CA VAL A 143 -3.05 6.18 4.35
C VAL A 143 -3.82 7.48 4.35
N MET A 144 -3.79 8.16 3.21
CA MET A 144 -4.56 9.37 2.97
C MET A 144 -6.02 9.01 2.63
N PRO A 145 -6.95 9.96 2.75
CA PRO A 145 -8.35 9.72 2.41
C PRO A 145 -8.53 9.16 0.98
N GLY A 146 -9.36 8.12 0.88
CA GLY A 146 -9.40 7.27 -0.30
C GLY A 146 -10.64 6.39 -0.41
N GLY A 147 -10.74 5.68 -1.54
CA GLY A 147 -11.87 4.79 -1.84
C GLY A 147 -11.55 3.31 -1.59
N PHE A 148 -12.17 2.43 -2.36
CA PHE A 148 -12.02 0.98 -2.17
C PHE A 148 -10.59 0.47 -2.35
N GLY A 149 -9.82 1.00 -3.31
CA GLY A 149 -8.41 0.60 -3.44
C GLY A 149 -7.60 0.93 -2.19
N THR A 150 -7.82 2.09 -1.58
CA THR A 150 -7.16 2.49 -0.32
C THR A 150 -7.60 1.61 0.85
N LEU A 151 -8.89 1.29 0.95
CA LEU A 151 -9.43 0.40 1.99
C LEU A 151 -8.92 -1.03 1.86
N ASP A 152 -8.79 -1.54 0.63
CA ASP A 152 -8.22 -2.87 0.34
C ASP A 152 -6.80 -2.97 0.89
N GLU A 153 -5.92 -2.01 0.55
CA GLU A 153 -4.54 -2.01 1.05
C GLU A 153 -4.47 -1.83 2.57
N MET A 154 -5.28 -0.93 3.14
CA MET A 154 -5.31 -0.73 4.59
C MET A 154 -5.76 -1.99 5.34
N ALA A 155 -6.82 -2.65 4.88
CA ALA A 155 -7.32 -3.87 5.51
C ALA A 155 -6.31 -5.02 5.40
N GLU A 156 -5.63 -5.13 4.26
CA GLU A 156 -4.58 -6.13 4.06
C GLU A 156 -3.39 -5.89 5.02
N ILE A 157 -2.91 -4.65 5.12
CA ILE A 157 -1.80 -4.28 6.02
C ILE A 157 -2.16 -4.57 7.48
N LEU A 158 -3.36 -4.16 7.92
CA LEU A 158 -3.83 -4.44 9.29
C LEU A 158 -3.85 -5.94 9.56
N THR A 159 -4.38 -6.74 8.62
CA THR A 159 -4.42 -8.21 8.75
C THR A 159 -3.02 -8.82 8.80
N LEU A 160 -2.10 -8.36 7.94
CA LEU A 160 -0.73 -8.87 7.91
C LEU A 160 0.03 -8.57 9.21
N VAL A 161 -0.14 -7.36 9.76
CA VAL A 161 0.51 -6.98 11.03
C VAL A 161 -0.16 -7.69 12.21
N GLN A 162 -1.49 -7.75 12.26
CA GLN A 162 -2.25 -8.46 13.29
C GLN A 162 -1.87 -9.94 13.38
N THR A 163 -1.73 -10.60 12.23
CA THR A 163 -1.38 -12.04 12.17
C THR A 163 0.11 -12.32 12.31
N GLY A 164 0.95 -11.30 12.44
CA GLY A 164 2.40 -11.42 12.49
C GLY A 164 3.04 -11.91 11.19
N LYS A 165 2.31 -11.83 10.08
CA LYS A 165 2.80 -12.11 8.72
C LYS A 165 3.63 -10.96 8.17
N SER A 166 3.43 -9.74 8.66
CA SER A 166 4.38 -8.64 8.47
C SER A 166 4.88 -8.13 9.82
N ARG A 167 6.06 -7.49 9.82
CA ARG A 167 6.59 -6.86 11.02
C ARG A 167 5.71 -5.67 11.44
N ARG A 168 5.72 -5.35 12.74
CA ARG A 168 5.00 -4.17 13.24
C ARG A 168 5.75 -2.92 12.84
N ILE A 169 5.15 -2.11 11.99
CA ILE A 169 5.61 -0.78 11.58
C ILE A 169 4.46 0.24 11.70
N PRO A 170 4.73 1.55 11.71
CA PRO A 170 3.69 2.56 11.80
C PRO A 170 2.66 2.45 10.67
N ILE A 171 1.37 2.44 11.03
CA ILE A 171 0.25 2.58 10.10
C ILE A 171 -0.47 3.88 10.47
N ILE A 172 -0.28 4.90 9.64
CA ILE A 172 -0.72 6.27 9.93
C ILE A 172 -1.89 6.60 9.01
N LEU A 173 -3.07 6.85 9.59
CA LEU A 173 -4.23 7.35 8.87
C LEU A 173 -4.24 8.88 8.95
N VAL A 174 -4.25 9.54 7.79
CA VAL A 174 -4.24 11.01 7.71
C VAL A 174 -5.64 11.55 7.49
N GLY A 175 -6.01 12.60 8.24
CA GLY A 175 -7.32 13.23 8.16
C GLY A 175 -8.34 12.57 9.08
N THR A 176 -8.27 12.88 10.37
CA THR A 176 -9.11 12.30 11.43
C THR A 176 -10.59 12.37 11.09
N ALA A 177 -11.06 13.51 10.60
CA ALA A 177 -12.46 13.72 10.24
C ALA A 177 -12.97 12.74 9.17
N PHE A 178 -12.10 12.31 8.24
CA PHE A 178 -12.45 11.35 7.21
C PHE A 178 -12.57 9.93 7.77
N TRP A 179 -11.63 9.52 8.62
CA TRP A 179 -11.53 8.14 9.13
C TRP A 179 -12.41 7.85 10.35
N GLN A 180 -12.84 8.88 11.08
CA GLN A 180 -13.56 8.72 12.35
C GLN A 180 -14.78 7.80 12.25
N GLY A 181 -15.57 7.91 11.17
CA GLY A 181 -16.77 7.07 10.98
C GLY A 181 -16.44 5.58 10.86
N LEU A 182 -15.34 5.24 10.16
CA LEU A 182 -14.90 3.86 10.02
C LEU A 182 -14.31 3.31 11.32
N LEU A 183 -13.50 4.12 12.01
CA LEU A 183 -12.90 3.72 13.28
C LEU A 183 -13.95 3.53 14.38
N HIS A 184 -14.99 4.37 14.41
CA HIS A 184 -16.16 4.11 15.26
C HIS A 184 -16.84 2.78 14.91
N TRP A 185 -16.98 2.44 13.63
CA TRP A 185 -17.53 1.13 13.27
C TRP A 185 -16.65 -0.03 13.76
N PHE A 186 -15.32 0.11 13.73
CA PHE A 186 -14.41 -0.89 14.32
C PHE A 186 -14.66 -1.04 15.83
N THR A 187 -14.75 0.07 16.57
CA THR A 187 -14.93 0.05 18.03
C THR A 187 -16.34 -0.35 18.47
N ASP A 188 -17.35 -0.01 17.68
CA ASP A 188 -18.76 -0.14 18.09
C ASP A 188 -19.38 -1.43 17.53
N THR A 189 -18.78 -2.01 16.48
CA THR A 189 -19.30 -3.23 15.84
C THR A 189 -18.30 -4.38 15.90
N LEU A 190 -17.07 -4.22 15.40
CA LEU A 190 -16.12 -5.33 15.31
C LEU A 190 -15.66 -5.79 16.69
N LEU A 191 -15.27 -4.84 17.55
CA LEU A 191 -14.78 -5.14 18.89
C LEU A 191 -15.85 -5.81 19.77
N PRO A 192 -17.10 -5.32 19.88
CA PRO A 192 -18.14 -6.00 20.66
C PRO A 192 -18.58 -7.34 20.07
N ALA A 193 -18.49 -7.50 18.75
CA ALA A 193 -18.73 -8.78 18.09
C ALA A 193 -17.59 -9.80 18.27
N GLY A 194 -16.45 -9.40 18.85
CA GLY A 194 -15.29 -10.25 19.07
C GLY A 194 -14.55 -10.63 17.78
N THR A 195 -14.70 -9.85 16.71
CA THR A 195 -14.01 -10.11 15.43
C THR A 195 -12.62 -9.46 15.37
N ILE A 196 -12.32 -8.54 16.29
CA ILE A 196 -10.99 -7.98 16.56
C ILE A 196 -10.76 -7.88 18.08
N SER A 197 -9.51 -7.75 18.48
CA SER A 197 -9.10 -7.44 19.86
C SER A 197 -8.93 -5.93 20.07
N ALA A 198 -9.00 -5.47 21.33
CA ALA A 198 -8.79 -4.06 21.64
C ALA A 198 -7.38 -3.58 21.23
N THR A 199 -6.37 -4.45 21.35
CA THR A 199 -4.98 -4.17 20.97
C THR A 199 -4.75 -4.04 19.46
N ASP A 200 -5.69 -4.50 18.64
CA ASP A 200 -5.60 -4.31 17.18
C ASP A 200 -5.81 -2.84 16.79
N MET A 201 -6.51 -2.06 17.64
CA MET A 201 -6.67 -0.62 17.44
C MET A 201 -5.35 0.13 17.67
N ASP A 202 -4.44 -0.41 18.50
CA ASP A 202 -3.11 0.16 18.74
C ASP A 202 -2.18 0.04 17.52
N LEU A 203 -2.63 -0.62 16.45
CA LEU A 203 -1.91 -0.66 15.17
C LEU A 203 -2.03 0.67 14.41
N ILE A 204 -3.08 1.44 14.66
CA ILE A 204 -3.45 2.63 13.90
C ILE A 204 -3.05 3.88 14.67
N THR A 205 -2.40 4.82 14.00
CA THR A 205 -2.17 6.19 14.49
C THR A 205 -2.88 7.19 13.60
N LEU A 206 -3.59 8.16 14.19
CA LEU A 206 -4.23 9.25 13.46
C LEU A 206 -3.34 10.49 13.44
N CYS A 207 -3.26 11.15 12.29
CA CYS A 207 -2.52 12.40 12.12
C CYS A 207 -3.30 13.38 11.25
N ASP A 208 -3.24 14.67 11.57
CA ASP A 208 -3.87 15.73 10.77
C ASP A 208 -2.85 16.72 10.18
N GLU A 209 -1.60 16.67 10.63
CA GLU A 209 -0.53 17.59 10.21
C GLU A 209 0.63 16.83 9.57
N PRO A 210 1.22 17.34 8.48
CA PRO A 210 2.33 16.70 7.78
C PRO A 210 3.53 16.37 8.67
N GLN A 211 3.95 17.31 9.51
CA GLN A 211 5.09 17.13 10.40
C GLN A 211 4.88 15.98 11.40
N THR A 212 3.66 15.87 11.94
CA THR A 212 3.30 14.80 12.87
C THR A 212 3.43 13.40 12.26
N VAL A 213 3.22 13.25 10.95
CA VAL A 213 3.45 11.99 10.24
C VAL A 213 4.93 11.59 10.32
N LEU A 214 5.83 12.52 9.99
CA LEU A 214 7.27 12.28 10.03
C LEU A 214 7.75 12.00 11.47
N ASP A 215 7.30 12.81 12.43
CA ASP A 215 7.65 12.67 13.84
C ASP A 215 7.18 11.32 14.40
N THR A 216 5.97 10.87 14.03
CA THR A 216 5.44 9.55 14.42
C THR A 216 6.35 8.41 13.94
N ILE A 217 6.85 8.50 12.71
CA ILE A 217 7.75 7.48 12.15
C ILE A 217 9.10 7.52 12.88
N PHE A 218 9.70 8.69 13.07
CA PHE A 218 10.96 8.80 13.81
C PHE A 218 10.83 8.34 15.26
N ASP A 219 9.74 8.66 15.94
CA ASP A 219 9.52 8.27 17.33
C ASP A 219 9.38 6.75 17.48
N PHE A 220 8.74 6.09 16.51
CA PHE A 220 8.68 4.64 16.45
C PHE A 220 10.08 4.01 16.34
N TYR A 221 10.98 4.63 15.57
CA TYR A 221 12.34 4.14 15.31
C TYR A 221 13.41 4.72 16.27
N ARG A 222 13.06 5.61 17.19
CA ARG A 222 14.02 6.26 18.09
C ARG A 222 14.88 5.28 18.90
N ASN A 223 14.31 4.13 19.25
CA ASN A 223 14.98 3.06 20.00
C ASN A 223 14.90 1.71 19.26
N ARG A 224 14.71 1.73 17.94
CA ARG A 224 14.57 0.52 17.11
C ARG A 224 15.35 0.70 15.82
N ASP A 225 15.97 -0.36 15.33
CA ASP A 225 16.58 -0.32 14.00
C ASP A 225 15.49 -0.15 12.92
N LEU A 226 15.80 0.66 11.90
CA LEU A 226 14.94 0.83 10.72
C LEU A 226 14.80 -0.49 9.93
N GLY A 227 15.87 -1.28 9.91
CA GLY A 227 15.91 -2.61 9.32
C GLY A 227 15.11 -3.63 10.14
N ALA A 228 14.59 -4.66 9.47
CA ALA A 228 14.01 -5.80 10.17
C ALA A 228 15.10 -6.49 11.01
N THR A 229 14.78 -6.87 12.25
CA THR A 229 15.63 -7.74 13.06
C THR A 229 15.85 -9.07 12.35
N ALA A 230 16.90 -9.83 12.70
CA ALA A 230 17.17 -11.13 12.08
C ALA A 230 15.98 -12.12 12.19
N GLU A 231 15.20 -12.05 13.28
CA GLU A 231 13.97 -12.84 13.44
C GLU A 231 12.84 -12.37 12.52
N GLU A 232 12.69 -11.06 12.33
CA GLU A 232 11.71 -10.49 11.40
C GLU A 232 12.10 -10.76 9.94
N GLN A 233 13.38 -10.65 9.59
CA GLN A 233 13.90 -11.01 8.27
C GLN A 233 13.62 -12.47 7.95
N LYS A 234 13.81 -13.38 8.91
CA LYS A 234 13.47 -14.80 8.73
C LYS A 234 11.98 -15.01 8.47
N LYS A 235 11.10 -14.33 9.20
CA LYS A 235 9.64 -14.39 8.97
C LYS A 235 9.23 -13.81 7.60
N LEU A 236 9.91 -12.76 7.14
CA LEU A 236 9.68 -12.14 5.82
C LEU A 236 10.15 -13.02 4.64
N LEU A 237 11.09 -13.93 4.86
CA LEU A 237 11.53 -14.93 3.86
C LEU A 237 10.58 -16.12 3.75
N ASP A 238 9.75 -16.36 4.78
CA ASP A 238 8.78 -17.46 4.85
C ASP A 238 7.36 -17.05 4.38
N LEU A 239 7.21 -15.85 3.79
CA LEU A 239 6.00 -15.36 3.11
C LEU A 239 6.00 -15.76 1.63
#